data_AF-A0A535HNB4-F1
#
_entry.id   AF-A0A535HNB4-F1
#
_cell.length_a   1.000
_cell.length_b   1.000
_cell.length_c   1.000
_cell.angle_alpha   90.00
_cell.angle_beta   90.00
_cell.angle_gamma   90.00
#
_symmetry.space_group_name_H-M   'P 1'
#
loop_
_entity.id
_entity.type
_entity.pdbx_description
1 polymer ?
#
loop_
_entity_poly.entity_id
_entity_poly.type
_entity_poly.pdbx_seq_one_letter_code
_entity_poly.pdbx_strand_id
1 'polypeptide(L)'
;QLFASTRPSQDAAEQIFIMQGNGSVQQLTSPWTEDYMDALHPEDARGNTDPDVSRDGRYVVFTNFSTLTAESFILRLDLQTGEVINLTNATSGAMPVADSHPRYSPDGSHIVFASATGASSQLFMMDADGHNVRPLTDANFYDTEPAWSPNGQEIVYTSYRGTTPLEVGEEMDTNAGKPLTLPLHDWFLIKLDLRTGQEWQLTRDAGAFAHRAVWSPDGTHIAYVSFDPGSKLGQSDIYVMDADGRHAQPMQITVRTSEEFVDWR
;
A
#
# COMPACT_ATOMS: atom_id res chain seq x y z
N GLN A 1 8.03 -15.02 4.10
CA GLN A 1 7.67 -13.98 3.11
C GLN A 1 6.17 -14.01 2.91
N LEU A 2 5.51 -12.84 2.84
CA LEU A 2 4.10 -12.73 2.49
C LEU A 2 3.96 -12.35 1.01
N PHE A 3 2.93 -12.85 0.35
CA PHE A 3 2.61 -12.45 -1.03
C PHE A 3 1.10 -12.61 -1.30
N ALA A 4 0.59 -11.83 -2.25
CA ALA A 4 -0.76 -11.95 -2.79
C ALA A 4 -0.73 -12.78 -4.10
N SER A 5 -1.79 -13.52 -4.39
CA SER A 5 -1.92 -14.29 -5.64
C SER A 5 -3.36 -14.37 -6.12
N THR A 6 -3.56 -14.33 -7.44
CA THR A 6 -4.86 -14.49 -8.11
C THR A 6 -5.15 -15.97 -8.36
N ARG A 7 -6.32 -16.47 -7.93
CA ARG A 7 -6.83 -17.79 -8.35
C ARG A 7 -7.66 -17.66 -9.64
N PRO A 8 -7.64 -18.66 -10.53
CA PRO A 8 -8.47 -18.67 -11.74
C PRO A 8 -9.92 -19.04 -11.38
N SER A 9 -10.65 -18.08 -10.83
CA SER A 9 -12.11 -17.97 -10.89
C SER A 9 -12.45 -16.62 -11.54
N GLN A 10 -13.58 -16.51 -12.24
CA GLN A 10 -13.90 -15.34 -13.08
C GLN A 10 -14.00 -13.99 -12.34
N ASP A 11 -13.97 -13.99 -11.01
CA ASP A 11 -13.79 -12.79 -10.18
C ASP A 11 -12.51 -12.99 -9.35
N ALA A 12 -11.48 -12.20 -9.65
CA ALA A 12 -10.18 -12.30 -8.98
C ALA A 12 -10.29 -11.76 -7.55
N ALA A 13 -10.52 -12.64 -6.59
CA ALA A 13 -10.35 -12.33 -5.17
C ALA A 13 -8.91 -12.67 -4.77
N GLU A 14 -8.04 -11.66 -4.76
CA GLU A 14 -6.67 -11.80 -4.27
C GLU A 14 -6.64 -12.39 -2.86
N GLN A 15 -5.66 -13.24 -2.60
CA GLN A 15 -5.51 -13.97 -1.34
C GLN A 15 -4.10 -13.83 -0.81
N ILE A 16 -3.97 -13.78 0.51
CA ILE A 16 -2.71 -13.62 1.21
C ILE A 16 -2.21 -15.00 1.62
N PHE A 17 -0.94 -15.24 1.34
CA PHE A 17 -0.21 -16.43 1.73
C PHE A 17 1.01 -16.06 2.57
N ILE A 18 1.38 -16.95 3.48
CA ILE A 18 2.64 -16.88 4.21
C ILE A 18 3.54 -18.06 3.84
N MET A 19 4.77 -17.76 3.47
CA MET A 19 5.85 -18.73 3.34
C MET A 19 6.71 -18.72 4.60
N GLN A 20 6.74 -19.87 5.26
CA GLN A 20 7.53 -20.14 6.46
C GLN A 20 9.00 -20.40 6.09
N GLY A 21 9.93 -20.24 7.04
CA GLY A 21 11.38 -20.43 6.80
C GLY A 21 11.79 -21.85 6.39
N ASN A 22 10.92 -22.84 6.58
CA ASN A 22 11.10 -24.21 6.09
C ASN A 22 10.62 -24.42 4.64
N GLY A 23 10.19 -23.36 3.96
CA GLY A 23 9.65 -23.40 2.59
C GLY A 23 8.18 -23.81 2.49
N SER A 24 7.51 -24.14 3.61
CA SER A 24 6.07 -24.41 3.59
C SER A 24 5.27 -23.14 3.33
N VAL A 25 4.20 -23.26 2.54
CA VAL A 25 3.29 -22.17 2.20
C VAL A 25 1.93 -22.45 2.82
N GLN A 26 1.37 -21.45 3.50
CA GLN A 26 0.05 -21.49 4.09
C GLN A 26 -0.79 -20.33 3.56
N GLN A 27 -2.02 -20.63 3.15
CA GLN A 27 -3.02 -19.61 2.86
C GLN A 27 -3.55 -19.00 4.15
N LEU A 28 -3.57 -17.67 4.23
CA LEU A 28 -4.08 -16.94 5.40
C LEU A 28 -5.50 -16.43 5.18
N THR A 29 -5.83 -15.98 3.96
CA THR A 29 -7.14 -15.41 3.65
C THR A 29 -7.81 -16.12 2.48
N SER A 30 -9.13 -16.06 2.44
CA SER A 30 -9.98 -16.53 1.34
C SER A 30 -10.84 -15.39 0.78
N PRO A 31 -11.57 -15.60 -0.34
CA PRO A 31 -12.54 -14.63 -0.84
C PRO A 31 -13.67 -14.35 0.16
N TRP A 32 -13.80 -15.16 1.20
CA TRP A 32 -14.83 -15.04 2.24
C TRP A 32 -14.19 -14.71 3.59
N THR A 33 -13.10 -13.93 3.59
CA THR A 33 -12.47 -13.51 4.85
C THR A 33 -13.36 -12.46 5.50
N GLU A 34 -14.00 -12.84 6.62
CA GLU A 34 -14.97 -12.03 7.35
C GLU A 34 -14.32 -11.41 8.60
N ASP A 35 -14.82 -10.26 9.04
CA ASP A 35 -14.55 -9.76 10.39
C ASP A 35 -15.36 -10.60 11.40
N TYR A 36 -14.77 -10.96 12.54
CA TYR A 36 -15.44 -11.69 13.60
C TYR A 36 -16.69 -10.97 14.16
N MET A 37 -16.78 -9.65 13.99
CA MET A 37 -17.92 -8.85 14.44
C MET A 37 -19.07 -8.76 13.43
N ASP A 38 -18.81 -9.01 12.14
CA ASP A 38 -19.83 -8.86 11.09
C ASP A 38 -19.58 -9.83 9.93
N ALA A 39 -20.56 -10.68 9.67
CA ALA A 39 -20.48 -11.70 8.62
C ALA A 39 -20.67 -11.07 7.24
N LEU A 40 -20.00 -11.63 6.23
CA LEU A 40 -20.13 -11.13 4.86
C LEU A 40 -21.46 -11.51 4.22
N HIS A 41 -21.93 -10.69 3.29
CA HIS A 41 -23.03 -11.09 2.42
C HIS A 41 -22.57 -12.25 1.50
N PRO A 42 -23.38 -13.31 1.28
CA PRO A 42 -22.96 -14.48 0.48
C PRO A 42 -22.56 -14.20 -0.98
N GLU A 43 -22.90 -13.03 -1.50
CA GLU A 43 -22.56 -12.59 -2.87
C GLU A 43 -21.39 -11.60 -2.91
N ASP A 44 -20.85 -11.24 -1.74
CA ASP A 44 -19.80 -10.24 -1.60
C ASP A 44 -18.45 -10.90 -1.34
N ALA A 45 -17.87 -11.46 -2.41
CA ALA A 45 -16.50 -11.94 -2.38
C ALA A 45 -15.53 -10.78 -2.11
N ARG A 46 -14.40 -11.10 -1.47
CA ARG A 46 -13.41 -10.11 -1.03
C ARG A 46 -12.03 -10.37 -1.64
N GLY A 47 -11.44 -9.33 -2.23
CA GLY A 47 -10.02 -9.28 -2.55
C GLY A 47 -9.22 -8.91 -1.29
N ASN A 48 -8.10 -9.58 -1.03
CA ASN A 48 -7.25 -9.29 0.12
C ASN A 48 -5.81 -9.03 -0.34
N THR A 49 -5.33 -7.80 -0.15
CA THR A 49 -4.12 -7.27 -0.77
C THR A 49 -3.23 -6.56 0.24
N ASP A 50 -2.05 -6.14 -0.20
CA ASP A 50 -1.10 -5.29 0.55
C ASP A 50 -0.79 -5.72 1.98
N PRO A 51 -0.48 -7.00 2.23
CA PRO A 51 -0.35 -7.48 3.59
C PRO A 51 0.96 -7.01 4.24
N ASP A 52 0.91 -6.70 5.53
CA ASP A 52 2.08 -6.40 6.35
C ASP A 52 2.02 -7.09 7.72
N VAL A 53 3.19 -7.49 8.23
CA VAL A 53 3.31 -8.27 9.48
C VAL A 53 3.70 -7.33 10.62
N SER A 54 3.05 -7.48 11.78
CA SER A 54 3.47 -6.80 13.00
C SER A 54 4.90 -7.17 13.40
N ARG A 55 5.58 -6.27 14.12
CA ARG A 55 6.96 -6.46 14.56
C ARG A 55 7.19 -7.78 15.33
N ASP A 56 6.21 -8.20 16.13
CA ASP A 56 6.26 -9.42 16.93
C ASP A 56 5.89 -10.69 16.14
N GLY A 57 5.50 -10.56 14.87
CA GLY A 57 5.10 -11.67 14.01
C GLY A 57 3.74 -12.26 14.34
N ARG A 58 2.94 -11.62 15.21
CA ARG A 58 1.65 -12.15 15.66
C ARG A 58 0.50 -11.78 14.75
N TYR A 59 0.52 -10.57 14.19
CA TYR A 59 -0.60 -10.01 13.44
C TYR A 59 -0.21 -9.74 11.99
N VAL A 60 -1.20 -9.85 11.10
CA VAL A 60 -1.11 -9.39 9.71
C VAL A 60 -2.19 -8.36 9.48
N VAL A 61 -1.83 -7.17 8.98
CA VAL A 61 -2.79 -6.19 8.45
C VAL A 61 -2.85 -6.31 6.95
N PHE A 62 -4.00 -6.05 6.36
CA PHE A 62 -4.20 -6.11 4.91
C PHE A 62 -5.39 -5.27 4.47
N THR A 63 -5.38 -4.89 3.20
CA THR A 63 -6.53 -4.28 2.52
C THR A 63 -7.54 -5.37 2.19
N ASN A 64 -8.83 -5.15 2.48
CA ASN A 64 -9.93 -6.02 2.10
C ASN A 64 -10.91 -5.24 1.22
N PHE A 65 -11.09 -5.67 -0.03
CA PHE A 65 -11.93 -5.01 -1.04
C PHE A 65 -13.21 -5.80 -1.30
N SER A 66 -14.37 -5.15 -1.27
CA SER A 66 -15.68 -5.70 -1.60
C SER A 66 -15.91 -5.78 -3.11
N THR A 67 -16.18 -6.98 -3.64
CA THR A 67 -16.61 -7.09 -5.05
C THR A 67 -18.03 -6.59 -5.28
N LEU A 68 -18.84 -6.49 -4.22
CA LEU A 68 -20.24 -6.05 -4.32
C LEU A 68 -20.40 -4.53 -4.23
N THR A 69 -19.73 -3.89 -3.26
CA THR A 69 -19.85 -2.45 -3.00
C THR A 69 -18.70 -1.63 -3.58
N ALA A 70 -17.58 -2.28 -3.97
CA ALA A 70 -16.33 -1.64 -4.34
C ALA A 70 -15.69 -0.80 -3.22
N GLU A 71 -16.06 -1.04 -1.96
CA GLU A 71 -15.43 -0.44 -0.79
C GLU A 71 -14.23 -1.28 -0.34
N SER A 72 -13.17 -0.63 0.14
CA SER A 72 -12.05 -1.29 0.81
C SER A 72 -11.88 -0.86 2.27
N PHE A 73 -11.43 -1.79 3.11
CA PHE A 73 -11.21 -1.64 4.55
C PHE A 73 -9.85 -2.19 4.97
N ILE A 74 -9.33 -1.74 6.10
CA ILE A 74 -8.16 -2.36 6.73
C ILE A 74 -8.61 -3.42 7.73
N LEU A 75 -8.25 -4.67 7.46
CA LEU A 75 -8.46 -5.78 8.41
C LEU A 75 -7.15 -6.18 9.08
N ARG A 76 -7.26 -6.78 10.27
CA ARG A 76 -6.15 -7.39 11.00
C ARG A 76 -6.47 -8.83 11.37
N LEU A 77 -5.62 -9.76 10.94
CA LEU A 77 -5.64 -11.18 11.30
C LEU A 77 -4.66 -11.44 12.46
N ASP A 78 -5.13 -12.10 13.52
CA ASP A 78 -4.29 -12.72 14.55
C ASP A 78 -3.87 -14.12 14.08
N LEU A 79 -2.58 -14.32 13.81
CA LEU A 79 -2.04 -15.59 13.33
C LEU A 79 -2.10 -16.72 14.37
N GLN A 80 -2.26 -16.38 15.65
CA GLN A 80 -2.37 -17.35 16.73
C GLN A 80 -3.79 -17.90 16.86
N THR A 81 -4.81 -17.03 16.75
CA THR A 81 -6.22 -17.41 16.97
C THR A 81 -6.99 -17.63 15.68
N GLY A 82 -6.54 -17.07 14.56
CA GLY A 82 -7.28 -16.99 13.31
C GLY A 82 -8.36 -15.91 13.30
N GLU A 83 -8.45 -15.09 14.35
CA GLU A 83 -9.42 -14.00 14.46
C GLU A 83 -9.07 -12.86 13.50
N VAL A 84 -10.07 -12.34 12.79
CA VAL A 84 -9.93 -11.21 11.87
C VAL A 84 -10.83 -10.09 12.36
N ILE A 85 -10.28 -8.88 12.49
CA ILE A 85 -11.01 -7.69 12.95
C ILE A 85 -10.94 -6.58 11.91
N ASN A 86 -12.01 -5.79 11.73
CA ASN A 86 -11.99 -4.60 10.88
C ASN A 86 -11.54 -3.36 11.67
N LEU A 87 -10.35 -2.84 11.36
CA LEU A 87 -9.79 -1.70 12.08
C LEU A 87 -10.46 -0.38 11.71
N THR A 88 -10.91 -0.20 10.47
CA THR A 88 -11.45 1.08 10.01
C THR A 88 -12.97 1.20 10.16
N ASN A 89 -13.71 0.08 10.16
CA ASN A 89 -15.15 0.06 10.45
C ASN A 89 -15.48 -0.03 11.96
N ALA A 90 -14.61 -0.63 12.78
CA ALA A 90 -14.82 -0.71 14.24
C ALA A 90 -14.63 0.64 14.97
N THR A 91 -14.18 1.68 14.27
CA THR A 91 -13.94 3.00 14.85
C THR A 91 -15.24 3.80 14.94
N SER A 92 -15.55 4.35 16.12
CA SER A 92 -16.78 5.11 16.35
C SER A 92 -16.85 6.39 15.48
N GLY A 93 -17.78 6.45 14.50
CA GLY A 93 -18.08 7.64 13.69
C GLY A 93 -17.72 7.59 12.20
N ALA A 94 -17.62 6.41 11.58
CA ALA A 94 -17.19 6.17 10.19
C ALA A 94 -17.88 7.09 9.13
N MET A 95 -17.27 7.43 7.99
CA MET A 95 -16.36 6.61 7.17
C MET A 95 -15.25 7.43 6.49
N PRO A 96 -14.01 6.94 6.48
CA PRO A 96 -13.22 6.90 5.27
C PRO A 96 -13.71 5.76 4.35
N VAL A 97 -13.73 6.00 3.03
CA VAL A 97 -14.25 5.04 2.05
C VAL A 97 -13.12 4.66 1.09
N ALA A 98 -12.82 3.37 1.01
CA ALA A 98 -11.64 2.87 0.29
C ALA A 98 -10.31 3.11 1.02
N ASP A 99 -10.11 2.36 2.12
CA ASP A 99 -8.85 2.30 2.85
C ASP A 99 -7.94 1.21 2.28
N SER A 100 -6.66 1.53 2.08
CA SER A 100 -5.70 0.61 1.46
C SER A 100 -4.27 0.79 1.96
N HIS A 101 -3.38 -0.12 1.54
CA HIS A 101 -1.94 -0.09 1.76
C HIS A 101 -1.51 0.09 3.23
N PRO A 102 -2.05 -0.71 4.18
CA PRO A 102 -1.69 -0.56 5.58
C PRO A 102 -0.25 -1.02 5.82
N ARG A 103 0.51 -0.28 6.63
CA ARG A 103 1.88 -0.65 7.07
C ARG A 103 2.06 -0.41 8.56
N TYR A 104 2.58 -1.41 9.25
CA TYR A 104 3.01 -1.25 10.64
C TYR A 104 4.23 -0.34 10.75
N SER A 105 4.26 0.48 11.78
CA SER A 105 5.49 1.16 12.18
C SER A 105 6.55 0.14 12.58
N PRO A 106 7.85 0.47 12.47
CA PRO A 106 8.91 -0.47 12.81
C PRO A 106 8.86 -0.98 14.25
N ASP A 107 8.35 -0.17 15.19
CA ASP A 107 8.15 -0.54 16.58
C ASP A 107 6.84 -1.31 16.84
N GLY A 108 5.96 -1.40 15.85
CA GLY A 108 4.67 -2.09 15.90
C GLY A 108 3.57 -1.34 16.65
N SER A 109 3.79 -0.08 17.04
CA SER A 109 2.83 0.70 17.84
C SER A 109 1.75 1.39 17.01
N HIS A 110 2.02 1.66 15.73
CA HIS A 110 1.14 2.39 14.84
C HIS A 110 0.96 1.67 13.49
N ILE A 111 -0.10 2.04 12.79
CA ILE A 111 -0.35 1.66 11.40
C ILE A 111 -0.57 2.93 10.59
N VAL A 112 0.15 3.08 9.48
CA VAL A 112 -0.15 4.08 8.45
C VAL A 112 -0.91 3.41 7.32
N PHE A 113 -1.87 4.11 6.73
CA PHE A 113 -2.66 3.61 5.60
C PHE A 113 -3.10 4.78 4.71
N ALA A 114 -3.45 4.48 3.47
CA ALA A 114 -4.06 5.42 2.55
C ALA A 114 -5.58 5.35 2.70
N SER A 115 -6.25 6.49 2.60
CA SER A 115 -7.69 6.57 2.72
C SER A 115 -8.25 7.60 1.76
N ALA A 116 -9.22 7.19 0.96
CA ALA A 116 -9.83 8.04 -0.05
C ALA A 116 -11.21 8.56 0.39
N THR A 117 -11.58 9.73 -0.13
CA THR A 117 -12.97 10.16 -0.20
C THR A 117 -13.17 10.91 -1.51
N GLY A 118 -13.95 10.34 -2.44
CA GLY A 118 -14.15 10.94 -3.77
C GLY A 118 -12.86 11.00 -4.59
N ALA A 119 -12.34 12.21 -4.85
CA ALA A 119 -11.18 12.44 -5.73
C ALA A 119 -9.85 12.71 -4.99
N SER A 120 -9.85 12.68 -3.65
CA SER A 120 -8.64 12.84 -2.84
C SER A 120 -8.33 11.56 -2.07
N SER A 121 -7.04 11.24 -1.96
CA SER A 121 -6.52 10.21 -1.06
C SER A 121 -5.49 10.85 -0.14
N GLN A 122 -5.62 10.59 1.16
CA GLN A 122 -4.69 11.08 2.17
C GLN A 122 -4.07 9.91 2.92
N LEU A 123 -2.91 10.14 3.52
CA LEU A 123 -2.37 9.20 4.49
C LEU A 123 -2.96 9.47 5.87
N PHE A 124 -3.38 8.40 6.53
CA PHE A 124 -3.82 8.40 7.91
C PHE A 124 -2.92 7.52 8.76
N MET A 125 -2.91 7.79 10.05
CA MET A 125 -2.27 6.94 11.05
C MET A 125 -3.22 6.63 12.18
N MET A 126 -3.15 5.40 12.67
CA MET A 126 -3.86 4.91 13.84
C MET A 126 -2.90 4.16 14.75
N ASP A 127 -3.32 3.92 15.99
CA ASP A 127 -2.67 2.96 16.86
C ASP A 127 -2.84 1.53 16.30
N ALA A 128 -1.94 0.62 16.66
CA ALA A 128 -1.96 -0.76 16.17
C ALA A 128 -3.24 -1.55 16.51
N ASP A 129 -4.07 -1.02 17.42
CA ASP A 129 -5.37 -1.56 17.80
C ASP A 129 -6.56 -0.92 17.06
N GLY A 130 -6.32 0.04 16.17
CA GLY A 130 -7.33 0.73 15.37
C GLY A 130 -7.80 2.06 15.94
N HIS A 131 -7.40 2.45 17.15
CA HIS A 131 -7.83 3.71 17.76
C HIS A 131 -7.01 4.92 17.30
N ASN A 132 -7.45 6.11 17.68
CA ASN A 132 -6.72 7.38 17.49
C ASN A 132 -6.37 7.70 16.03
N VAL A 133 -7.26 7.31 15.11
CA VAL A 133 -7.16 7.62 13.67
C VAL A 133 -7.01 9.14 13.47
N ARG A 134 -5.97 9.54 12.74
CA ARG A 134 -5.69 10.95 12.40
C ARG A 134 -5.01 11.08 11.04
N PRO A 135 -5.28 12.17 10.29
CA PRO A 135 -4.59 12.42 9.04
C PRO A 135 -3.10 12.74 9.29
N LEU A 136 -2.24 12.30 8.37
CA LEU A 136 -0.82 12.64 8.29
C LEU A 136 -0.53 13.63 7.17
N THR A 137 -1.23 13.52 6.04
CA THR A 137 -1.13 14.45 4.90
C THR A 137 -2.41 15.26 4.74
N ASP A 138 -2.33 16.35 3.97
CA ASP A 138 -3.50 17.16 3.62
C ASP A 138 -4.23 16.60 2.38
N ALA A 139 -5.39 17.16 2.05
CA ALA A 139 -6.23 16.68 0.95
C ALA A 139 -5.93 17.38 -0.40
N ASN A 140 -4.73 17.97 -0.55
CA ASN A 140 -4.39 18.71 -1.77
C ASN A 140 -3.94 17.80 -2.93
N PHE A 141 -3.51 16.58 -2.60
CA PHE A 141 -2.96 15.61 -3.55
C PHE A 141 -3.62 14.24 -3.38
N TYR A 142 -3.21 13.29 -4.22
CA TYR A 142 -3.58 11.88 -4.05
C TYR A 142 -2.38 11.12 -3.51
N ASP A 143 -2.39 10.84 -2.21
CA ASP A 143 -1.31 10.18 -1.49
C ASP A 143 -1.65 8.72 -1.20
N THR A 144 -0.73 7.81 -1.48
CA THR A 144 -0.92 6.36 -1.35
C THR A 144 0.40 5.62 -1.11
N GLU A 145 0.32 4.30 -0.92
CA GLU A 145 1.47 3.39 -0.80
C GLU A 145 2.55 3.86 0.19
N PRO A 146 2.19 4.13 1.46
CA PRO A 146 3.17 4.56 2.45
C PRO A 146 4.17 3.44 2.77
N ALA A 147 5.39 3.82 3.16
CA ALA A 147 6.39 2.93 3.71
C ALA A 147 7.24 3.63 4.77
N TRP A 148 7.39 2.98 5.92
CA TRP A 148 8.16 3.49 7.05
C TRP A 148 9.66 3.39 6.81
N SER A 149 10.37 4.45 7.21
CA SER A 149 11.81 4.36 7.48
C SER A 149 12.10 3.39 8.63
N PRO A 150 13.24 2.68 8.65
CA PRO A 150 13.55 1.71 9.70
C PRO A 150 13.64 2.30 11.11
N ASN A 151 13.90 3.60 11.21
CA ASN A 151 13.98 4.33 12.48
C ASN A 151 12.62 4.85 12.96
N GLY A 152 11.55 4.72 12.16
CA GLY A 152 10.19 5.13 12.51
C GLY A 152 9.94 6.65 12.53
N GLN A 153 10.84 7.47 11.97
CA GLN A 153 10.71 8.94 12.03
C GLN A 153 10.25 9.56 10.70
N GLU A 154 10.42 8.83 9.61
CA GLU A 154 10.07 9.26 8.27
C GLU A 154 9.17 8.23 7.57
N ILE A 155 8.33 8.71 6.67
CA ILE A 155 7.53 7.89 5.75
C ILE A 155 7.89 8.31 4.32
N VAL A 156 8.07 7.35 3.43
CA VAL A 156 8.03 7.60 1.97
C VAL A 156 6.69 7.15 1.44
N TYR A 157 6.13 7.86 0.47
CA TYR A 157 4.84 7.53 -0.12
C TYR A 157 4.75 8.03 -1.55
N THR A 158 3.78 7.49 -2.27
CA THR A 158 3.47 7.84 -3.66
C THR A 158 2.44 8.96 -3.68
N SER A 159 2.68 10.03 -4.42
CA SER A 159 1.80 11.21 -4.48
C SER A 159 1.58 11.66 -5.92
N TYR A 160 0.32 11.77 -6.34
CA TYR A 160 -0.04 12.45 -7.58
C TYR A 160 -0.08 13.95 -7.35
N ARG A 161 0.79 14.68 -8.04
CA ARG A 161 0.89 16.14 -7.95
C ARG A 161 0.57 16.86 -9.25
N GLY A 162 -0.11 16.18 -10.18
CA GLY A 162 -0.51 16.75 -11.46
C GLY A 162 -1.68 17.73 -11.36
N THR A 163 -1.88 18.50 -12.42
CA THR A 163 -2.95 19.53 -12.48
C THR A 163 -4.30 18.97 -12.95
N THR A 164 -4.34 17.72 -13.37
CA THR A 164 -5.55 17.06 -13.88
C THR A 164 -6.19 16.27 -12.74
N PRO A 165 -7.44 16.56 -12.34
CA PRO A 165 -8.12 15.73 -11.35
C PRO A 165 -8.18 14.27 -11.81
N LEU A 166 -7.89 13.33 -10.92
CA LEU A 166 -8.10 11.91 -11.18
C LEU A 166 -9.62 11.67 -11.29
N GLU A 167 -10.06 10.93 -12.32
CA GLU A 167 -11.48 10.59 -12.46
C GLU A 167 -11.90 9.62 -11.34
N VAL A 168 -13.02 9.92 -10.68
CA VAL A 168 -13.56 9.17 -9.54
C VAL A 168 -14.08 7.81 -10.01
N GLY A 169 -13.64 6.72 -9.40
CA GLY A 169 -14.36 5.44 -9.46
C GLY A 169 -13.55 4.20 -9.83
N GLU A 170 -12.26 4.32 -10.14
CA GLU A 170 -11.36 3.17 -10.18
C GLU A 170 -10.26 3.43 -9.17
N GLU A 171 -10.35 2.74 -8.03
CA GLU A 171 -9.26 2.65 -7.06
C GLU A 171 -7.97 2.38 -7.83
N MET A 172 -6.89 3.09 -7.51
CA MET A 172 -5.57 2.76 -8.03
C MET A 172 -5.10 1.47 -7.40
N ASP A 173 -5.72 0.38 -7.83
CA ASP A 173 -5.16 -0.93 -7.67
C ASP A 173 -4.11 -1.10 -8.76
N THR A 174 -2.87 -0.74 -8.42
CA THR A 174 -1.71 -1.01 -9.27
C THR A 174 -1.48 -2.51 -9.48
N ASN A 175 -2.20 -3.39 -8.76
CA ASN A 175 -2.16 -4.85 -8.92
C ASN A 175 -3.28 -5.40 -9.81
N ALA A 176 -4.34 -4.64 -10.11
CA ALA A 176 -5.55 -5.18 -10.76
C ALA A 176 -5.40 -5.62 -12.23
N GLY A 177 -4.24 -5.43 -12.86
CA GLY A 177 -4.02 -5.82 -14.27
C GLY A 177 -4.98 -5.16 -15.28
N LYS A 178 -5.87 -4.26 -14.83
CA LYS A 178 -6.65 -3.37 -15.69
C LYS A 178 -5.72 -2.21 -16.09
N PRO A 179 -5.56 -1.91 -17.39
CA PRO A 179 -4.78 -0.75 -17.79
C PRO A 179 -5.45 0.52 -17.25
N LEU A 180 -4.79 1.17 -16.29
CA LEU A 180 -5.15 2.49 -15.77
C LEU A 180 -5.47 3.43 -16.95
N THR A 181 -6.63 4.07 -16.94
CA THR A 181 -6.88 5.29 -17.74
C THR A 181 -6.49 6.52 -16.92
N LEU A 182 -5.45 6.40 -16.09
CA LEU A 182 -4.91 7.52 -15.33
C LEU A 182 -3.64 8.03 -16.03
N PRO A 183 -3.35 9.34 -15.92
CA PRO A 183 -2.09 9.85 -16.42
C PRO A 183 -0.93 9.16 -15.67
N LEU A 184 -0.10 8.40 -16.40
CA LEU A 184 1.14 7.78 -15.90
C LEU A 184 2.26 8.82 -15.66
N HIS A 185 1.90 10.09 -15.75
CA HIS A 185 2.77 11.25 -15.59
C HIS A 185 2.35 11.98 -14.31
N ASP A 186 3.26 12.72 -13.68
CA ASP A 186 3.03 13.52 -12.46
C ASP A 186 2.84 12.74 -11.15
N TRP A 187 3.35 11.51 -11.09
CA TRP A 187 3.43 10.70 -9.88
C TRP A 187 4.83 10.71 -9.30
N PHE A 188 4.92 11.03 -8.02
CA PHE A 188 6.21 11.24 -7.36
C PHE A 188 6.31 10.49 -6.05
N LEU A 189 7.53 10.11 -5.69
CA LEU A 189 7.85 9.69 -4.34
C LEU A 189 8.11 10.92 -3.48
N ILE A 190 7.40 10.99 -2.36
CA ILE A 190 7.52 12.04 -1.37
C ILE A 190 7.98 11.42 -0.07
N LYS A 191 8.88 12.12 0.63
CA LYS A 191 9.29 11.78 1.98
C LYS A 191 8.70 12.78 2.97
N LEU A 192 8.09 12.29 4.04
CA LEU A 192 7.53 13.06 5.14
C LEU A 192 8.32 12.78 6.43
N ASP A 193 8.81 13.84 7.09
CA ASP A 193 9.34 13.77 8.46
C ASP A 193 8.17 13.94 9.45
N LEU A 194 7.91 12.91 10.25
CA LEU A 194 6.74 12.86 11.14
C LEU A 194 6.85 13.78 12.36
N ARG A 195 8.05 14.25 12.69
CA ARG A 195 8.28 15.13 13.84
C ARG A 195 8.01 16.59 13.48
N THR A 196 8.29 16.97 12.23
CA THR A 196 8.22 18.35 11.74
C THR A 196 7.06 18.58 10.78
N GLY A 197 6.52 17.52 10.18
CA GLY A 197 5.55 17.63 9.08
C GLY A 197 6.18 18.12 7.77
N GLN A 198 7.51 18.11 7.66
CA GLN A 198 8.19 18.58 6.45
C GLN A 198 8.16 17.49 5.37
N GLU A 199 7.83 17.89 4.15
CA GLU A 199 7.84 17.03 2.97
C GLU A 199 8.97 17.36 1.99
N TRP A 200 9.51 16.33 1.34
CA TRP A 200 10.45 16.44 0.23
C TRP A 200 10.03 15.55 -0.92
N GLN A 201 9.91 16.14 -2.10
CA GLN A 201 9.75 15.37 -3.33
C GLN A 201 11.11 14.77 -3.76
N LEU A 202 11.19 13.44 -3.74
CA LEU A 202 12.40 12.67 -4.03
C LEU A 202 12.58 12.46 -5.53
N THR A 203 11.53 12.05 -6.24
CA THR A 203 11.55 11.89 -7.71
C THR A 203 11.02 13.14 -8.40
N ARG A 204 11.61 13.51 -9.55
CA ARG A 204 11.30 14.78 -10.24
C ARG A 204 10.96 14.64 -11.72
N ASP A 205 11.12 13.44 -12.28
CA ASP A 205 10.80 13.20 -13.67
C ASP A 205 9.29 12.97 -13.80
N ALA A 206 8.59 13.99 -14.30
CA ALA A 206 7.15 13.93 -14.52
C ALA A 206 6.74 12.86 -15.55
N GLY A 207 7.69 12.29 -16.32
CA GLY A 207 7.43 11.23 -17.28
C GLY A 207 7.27 9.83 -16.67
N ALA A 208 7.70 9.62 -15.43
CA ALA A 208 7.83 8.30 -14.83
C ALA A 208 6.88 8.13 -13.63
N PHE A 209 6.07 7.06 -13.63
CA PHE A 209 5.25 6.70 -12.49
C PHE A 209 6.08 5.94 -11.46
N ALA A 210 6.56 6.64 -10.43
CA ALA A 210 7.34 6.06 -9.33
C ALA A 210 6.43 5.66 -8.17
N HIS A 211 6.48 4.40 -7.77
CA HIS A 211 5.52 3.83 -6.82
C HIS A 211 6.10 2.66 -6.02
N ARG A 212 5.39 2.21 -4.97
CA ARG A 212 5.75 1.12 -4.04
C ARG A 212 7.16 1.20 -3.49
N ALA A 213 7.50 2.38 -2.97
CA ALA A 213 8.79 2.60 -2.37
C ALA A 213 8.98 1.76 -1.10
N VAL A 214 10.19 1.22 -0.91
CA VAL A 214 10.60 0.46 0.27
C VAL A 214 11.98 0.91 0.72
N TRP A 215 12.14 1.08 2.03
CA TRP A 215 13.41 1.48 2.63
C TRP A 215 14.36 0.29 2.76
N SER A 216 15.64 0.53 2.54
CA SER A 216 16.68 -0.44 2.92
C SER A 216 16.70 -0.60 4.45
N PRO A 217 17.08 -1.76 4.99
CA PRO A 217 17.07 -2.01 6.44
C PRO A 217 17.97 -1.07 7.26
N ASP A 218 19.04 -0.57 6.67
CA ASP A 218 19.95 0.43 7.26
C ASP A 218 19.43 1.87 7.13
N GLY A 219 18.35 2.09 6.38
CA GLY A 219 17.71 3.38 6.18
C GLY A 219 18.47 4.32 5.24
N THR A 220 19.52 3.86 4.55
CA THR A 220 20.33 4.74 3.69
C THR A 220 19.83 4.81 2.25
N HIS A 221 19.03 3.84 1.81
CA HIS A 221 18.50 3.77 0.45
C HIS A 221 16.99 3.56 0.43
N ILE A 222 16.38 3.91 -0.70
CA ILE A 222 14.99 3.62 -1.03
C ILE A 222 14.99 2.92 -2.39
N ALA A 223 14.37 1.75 -2.45
CA ALA A 223 14.05 1.07 -3.71
C ALA A 223 12.60 1.34 -4.09
N TYR A 224 12.29 1.38 -5.38
CA TYR A 224 10.93 1.63 -5.86
C TYR A 224 10.75 1.11 -7.28
N VAL A 225 9.51 0.93 -7.69
CA VAL A 225 9.14 0.55 -9.06
C VAL A 225 8.87 1.82 -9.85
N SER A 226 9.37 1.90 -11.08
CA SER A 226 9.09 3.02 -11.97
C SER A 226 8.88 2.62 -13.42
N PHE A 227 7.94 3.28 -14.08
CA PHE A 227 7.69 3.13 -15.51
C PHE A 227 8.67 3.97 -16.34
N ASP A 228 9.28 3.37 -17.37
CA ASP A 228 10.09 4.09 -18.36
C ASP A 228 9.18 4.70 -19.47
N PRO A 229 9.07 6.03 -19.59
CA PRO A 229 8.26 6.68 -20.63
C PRO A 229 8.76 6.43 -22.06
N GLY A 230 10.02 6.02 -22.24
CA GLY A 230 10.58 5.62 -23.54
C GLY A 230 10.29 4.17 -23.92
N SER A 231 9.81 3.36 -22.97
CA SER A 231 9.42 1.98 -23.21
C SER A 231 8.06 1.90 -23.90
N LYS A 232 7.85 0.89 -24.76
CA LYS A 232 6.52 0.63 -25.31
C LYS A 232 5.59 0.26 -24.15
N LEU A 233 4.74 1.20 -23.73
CA LEU A 233 3.58 1.07 -22.84
C LEU A 233 3.57 -0.25 -22.03
N GLY A 234 4.26 -0.27 -20.88
CA GLY A 234 4.12 -1.35 -19.89
C GLY A 234 5.39 -1.96 -19.31
N GLN A 235 6.58 -1.36 -19.50
CA GLN A 235 7.78 -1.84 -18.81
C GLN A 235 8.05 -0.99 -17.57
N SER A 236 7.77 -1.59 -16.41
CA SER A 236 8.21 -1.14 -15.10
C SER A 236 9.52 -1.85 -14.72
N ASP A 237 10.41 -1.12 -14.07
CA ASP A 237 11.69 -1.61 -13.59
C ASP A 237 11.95 -1.11 -12.16
N ILE A 238 12.86 -1.77 -11.45
CA ILE A 238 13.26 -1.39 -10.09
C ILE A 238 14.38 -0.36 -10.15
N TYR A 239 14.24 0.68 -9.35
CA TYR A 239 15.21 1.75 -9.17
C TYR A 239 15.59 1.86 -7.69
N VAL A 240 16.82 2.28 -7.42
CA VAL A 240 17.32 2.53 -6.06
C VAL A 240 17.94 3.93 -6.00
N MET A 241 17.64 4.67 -4.94
CA MET A 241 18.20 6.00 -4.67
C MET A 241 18.63 6.15 -3.21
N ASP A 242 19.46 7.14 -2.94
CA ASP A 242 19.80 7.53 -1.57
C ASP A 242 18.58 8.12 -0.85
N ALA A 243 18.35 7.69 0.39
CA ALA A 243 17.19 8.08 1.18
C ALA A 243 17.20 9.55 1.63
N ASP A 244 18.35 10.22 1.54
CA ASP A 244 18.47 11.64 1.84
C ASP A 244 17.97 12.54 0.69
N GLY A 245 17.65 11.96 -0.47
CA GLY A 245 17.12 12.65 -1.65
C GLY A 245 18.11 13.63 -2.28
N ARG A 246 19.39 13.62 -1.89
CA ARG A 246 20.40 14.58 -2.36
C ARG A 246 21.04 14.16 -3.67
N HIS A 247 21.01 12.87 -4.00
CA HIS A 247 21.48 12.34 -5.28
C HIS A 247 20.28 12.01 -6.17
N ALA A 248 19.86 12.99 -6.96
CA ALA A 248 18.66 12.95 -7.81
C ALA A 248 18.75 12.00 -9.04
N GLN A 249 19.74 11.10 -9.07
CA GLN A 249 19.94 10.14 -10.16
C GLN A 249 19.75 8.73 -9.58
N PRO A 250 18.53 8.18 -9.63
CA PRO A 250 18.28 6.82 -9.20
C PRO A 250 19.04 5.83 -10.10
N MET A 251 19.55 4.77 -9.50
CA MET A 251 20.19 3.66 -10.21
C MET A 251 19.13 2.64 -10.61
N GLN A 252 18.96 2.42 -11.91
CA GLN A 252 18.12 1.35 -12.43
C GLN A 252 18.78 -0.02 -12.16
N ILE A 253 18.06 -0.93 -11.52
CA ILE A 253 18.52 -2.26 -11.14
C ILE A 253 18.08 -3.31 -12.16
N THR A 254 16.83 -3.26 -12.57
CA THR A 254 16.26 -4.18 -13.56
C THR A 254 15.95 -3.46 -14.86
N VAL A 255 15.93 -4.19 -15.98
CA VAL A 255 15.79 -3.60 -17.31
C VAL A 255 14.82 -4.44 -18.13
N ARG A 256 13.68 -3.85 -18.49
CA ARG A 256 12.63 -4.47 -19.33
C ARG A 256 12.02 -5.73 -18.71
N THR A 257 11.76 -5.66 -17.40
CA THR A 257 11.32 -6.80 -16.60
C THR A 257 9.83 -6.79 -16.24
N SER A 258 9.16 -5.64 -16.37
CA SER A 258 7.75 -5.48 -15.97
C SER A 258 7.52 -5.85 -14.49
N GLU A 259 8.40 -5.33 -13.63
CA GLU A 259 8.35 -5.58 -12.18
C GLU A 259 7.18 -4.83 -11.55
N GLU A 260 6.44 -5.50 -10.67
CA GLU A 260 5.28 -4.91 -9.99
C GLU A 260 5.54 -4.70 -8.49
N PHE A 261 6.56 -5.35 -7.94
CA PHE A 261 6.85 -5.37 -6.50
C PHE A 261 8.36 -5.28 -6.24
N VAL A 262 8.72 -4.69 -5.10
CA VAL A 262 10.11 -4.64 -4.62
C VAL A 262 10.14 -4.80 -3.10
N ASP A 263 11.13 -5.52 -2.58
CA ASP A 263 11.40 -5.69 -1.15
C ASP A 263 12.92 -5.92 -0.94
N TRP A 264 13.43 -5.58 0.23
CA TRP A 264 14.84 -5.78 0.63
C TRP A 264 15.06 -7.06 1.47
N ARG A 265 14.00 -7.82 1.75
CA ARG A 265 14.02 -9.02 2.60
C ARG A 265 14.75 -10.22 1.99
#